data_AF-G9KJB7-F1
#
_entry.id   AF-G9KJB7-F1
#
_cell.length_a   1.000
_cell.length_b   1.000
_cell.length_c   1.000
_cell.angle_alpha   90.00
_cell.angle_beta   90.00
_cell.angle_gamma   90.00
#
_symmetry.space_group_name_H-M   'P 1'
#
loop_
_entity.id
_entity.type
_entity.pdbx_description
1 polymer ?
#
loop_
_entity_poly.entity_id
_entity_poly.type
_entity_poly.pdbx_seq_one_letter_code
_entity_poly.pdbx_strand_id
1 'polypeptide(L)' 'WLDLKEAGDFLFQPAVKKFVLKNYGENPEAYNEELKKLELLRQNAVRVPRDFEGCSVLRKYLGQLHYLQSRVPMGSGQEA' A
#
# COMPACT_ATOMS: atom_id res chain seq x y z
N TRP A 1 20.34 -12.85 15.44
CA TRP A 1 19.39 -12.56 14.34
C TRP A 1 18.12 -12.03 14.95
N LEU A 2 17.47 -11.06 14.31
CA LEU A 2 16.17 -10.54 14.72
C LEU A 2 15.08 -11.19 13.87
N ASP A 3 13.98 -11.58 14.48
CA ASP A 3 12.82 -12.08 13.75
C ASP A 3 12.05 -10.95 13.07
N LEU A 4 11.48 -11.26 11.90
CA LEU A 4 10.61 -10.34 11.18
C LEU A 4 9.29 -10.19 11.95
N LYS A 5 8.77 -8.97 11.99
CA LYS A 5 7.47 -8.68 12.60
C LYS A 5 6.35 -9.30 11.76
N GLU A 6 5.32 -9.79 12.44
CA GLU A 6 4.07 -10.16 11.78
C GLU A 6 3.24 -8.92 11.44
N ALA A 7 2.62 -8.93 10.26
CA ALA A 7 1.78 -7.84 9.79
C ALA A 7 0.30 -8.23 9.93
N GLY A 8 -0.49 -7.34 10.53
CA GLY A 8 -1.95 -7.44 10.52
C GLY A 8 -2.57 -6.91 9.22
N ASP A 9 -3.88 -6.66 9.29
CA ASP A 9 -4.64 -6.08 8.20
C ASP A 9 -4.31 -4.61 7.97
N PHE A 10 -4.34 -4.22 6.70
CA PHE A 10 -4.19 -2.83 6.29
C PHE A 10 -5.07 -2.57 5.06
N LEU A 11 -6.31 -2.14 5.30
CA LEU A 11 -7.33 -1.94 4.27
C LEU A 11 -7.26 -0.53 3.68
N PHE A 12 -6.28 -0.28 2.80
CA PHE A 12 -6.10 1.04 2.19
C PHE A 12 -7.06 1.35 1.03
N GLN A 13 -7.56 0.32 0.34
CA GLN A 13 -8.35 0.50 -0.89
C GLN A 13 -9.62 1.35 -0.68
N PRO A 14 -10.45 1.13 0.36
CA PRO A 14 -11.65 1.94 0.57
C PRO A 14 -11.32 3.42 0.84
N ALA A 15 -10.25 3.68 1.62
CA ALA A 15 -9.80 5.03 1.91
C ALA A 15 -9.33 5.76 0.66
N VAL A 16 -8.52 5.11 -0.19
CA VAL A 16 -8.09 5.69 -1.47
C VAL A 16 -9.27 5.99 -2.38
N LYS A 17 -10.19 5.03 -2.54
CA LYS A 17 -11.39 5.21 -3.37
C LYS A 17 -12.26 6.38 -2.90
N LYS A 18 -12.48 6.48 -1.59
CA LYS A 18 -13.20 7.59 -0.97
C LYS A 18 -12.49 8.92 -1.21
N PHE A 19 -11.17 8.95 -1.05
CA PHE A 19 -10.36 10.15 -1.27
C PHE A 19 -10.46 10.64 -2.72
N VAL A 20 -10.32 9.72 -3.69
CA VAL A 20 -10.39 10.02 -5.12
C VAL A 20 -11.74 10.64 -5.48
N LEU A 21 -12.84 10.04 -5.00
CA LEU A 21 -14.17 10.59 -5.23
C LEU A 21 -14.33 11.98 -4.61
N LYS A 22 -13.94 12.14 -3.34
CA LYS A 22 -14.16 13.37 -2.56
C LYS A 22 -13.32 14.54 -3.05
N ASN A 23 -12.05 14.30 -3.39
CA ASN A 23 -11.07 15.39 -3.62
C ASN A 23 -10.76 15.62 -5.10
N TYR A 24 -10.85 14.58 -5.94
CA TYR A 24 -10.60 14.70 -7.38
C TYR A 24 -11.88 14.64 -8.21
N GLY A 25 -13.00 14.17 -7.64
CA GLY A 25 -14.26 14.03 -8.39
C GLY A 25 -14.22 12.96 -9.47
N GLU A 26 -13.24 12.05 -9.39
CA GLU A 26 -13.01 11.01 -10.39
C GLU A 26 -13.73 9.71 -10.02
N ASN A 27 -13.91 8.81 -10.99
CA ASN A 27 -14.45 7.47 -10.76
C ASN A 27 -13.45 6.63 -9.94
N PRO A 28 -13.79 6.20 -8.71
CA PRO A 28 -12.87 5.42 -7.87
C PRO A 28 -12.48 4.08 -8.46
N GLU A 29 -13.34 3.49 -9.29
CA GLU A 29 -13.10 2.20 -9.90
C GLU A 29 -12.03 2.25 -10.99
N ALA A 30 -11.70 3.45 -11.51
CA ALA A 30 -10.62 3.64 -12.49
C ALA A 30 -9.24 3.22 -11.96
N TYR A 31 -9.07 3.19 -10.63
CA TYR A 31 -7.80 2.88 -9.96
C TYR A 31 -7.72 1.44 -9.43
N ASN A 32 -8.69 0.59 -9.75
CA ASN A 32 -8.76 -0.78 -9.22
C ASN A 32 -7.52 -1.62 -9.54
N GLU A 33 -6.94 -1.46 -10.73
CA GLU A 33 -5.78 -2.25 -11.15
C GLU A 33 -4.51 -1.86 -10.39
N GLU A 34 -4.30 -0.57 -10.16
CA GLU A 34 -3.21 -0.05 -9.34
C GLU A 34 -3.36 -0.50 -7.88
N LEU A 35 -4.58 -0.44 -7.34
CA LEU A 35 -4.90 -0.89 -5.98
C LEU A 35 -4.67 -2.40 -5.81
N LYS A 36 -5.07 -3.22 -6.80
CA LYS A 36 -4.79 -4.66 -6.82
C LYS A 36 -3.29 -4.96 -6.88
N LYS A 37 -2.53 -4.24 -7.72
CA LYS A 37 -1.07 -4.39 -7.81
C LYS A 37 -0.37 -4.09 -6.49
N LEU A 38 -0.80 -3.02 -5.80
CA LEU A 38 -0.23 -2.67 -4.49
C LEU A 38 -0.60 -3.69 -3.41
N GLU A 39 -1.82 -4.22 -3.42
CA GLU A 39 -2.24 -5.26 -2.47
C GLU A 39 -1.46 -6.57 -2.70
N LEU A 40 -1.28 -6.98 -3.95
CA LEU A 40 -0.43 -8.14 -4.27
C LEU A 40 1.02 -7.92 -3.79
N LEU A 41 1.55 -6.71 -3.96
CA LEU A 41 2.89 -6.36 -3.48
C LEU A 41 2.99 -6.41 -1.94
N ARG A 42 1.94 -5.98 -1.23
CA ARG A 42 1.84 -6.13 0.23
C ARG A 42 1.86 -7.61 0.62
N GLN A 43 1.05 -8.45 -0.02
CA GLN A 43 0.98 -9.89 0.27
C GLN A 43 2.34 -10.57 0.13
N ASN A 44 3.09 -10.22 -0.93
CA ASN A 44 4.45 -10.71 -1.12
C ASN A 44 5.42 -10.18 -0.06
N ALA A 45 5.28 -8.92 0.37
CA ALA A 45 6.14 -8.32 1.39
C ALA A 45 5.89 -8.89 2.81
N VAL A 46 4.65 -9.24 3.16
CA VAL A 46 4.34 -9.81 4.49
C VAL A 46 4.64 -11.31 4.58
N ARG A 47 4.73 -12.01 3.44
CA ARG A 47 5.15 -13.42 3.32
C ARG A 47 6.51 -13.56 2.64
N VAL A 48 7.38 -12.58 2.86
CA VAL A 48 8.64 -12.44 2.14
C VAL A 48 9.56 -13.66 2.33
N PRO A 49 10.19 -14.17 1.25
CA PRO A 49 11.23 -15.20 1.40
C PRO A 49 12.44 -14.64 2.15
N ARG A 50 13.12 -15.49 2.93
CA ARG A 50 14.29 -15.10 3.73
C ARG A 50 15.58 -15.20 2.91
N ASP A 51 15.61 -14.51 1.77
CA ASP A 51 16.72 -14.50 0.83
C ASP A 51 16.99 -13.08 0.27
N PHE A 52 17.91 -12.99 -0.70
CA PHE A 52 18.30 -11.73 -1.31
C PHE A 52 17.16 -11.06 -2.10
N GLU A 53 16.28 -11.85 -2.73
CA GLU A 53 15.13 -11.34 -3.48
C GLU A 53 14.09 -10.72 -2.53
N GLY A 54 13.92 -11.31 -1.35
CA GLY A 54 13.06 -10.79 -0.30
C GLY A 54 13.39 -9.35 0.09
N CYS A 55 14.67 -8.99 0.18
CA CYS A 55 15.11 -7.61 0.43
C CYS A 55 14.59 -6.64 -0.65
N SER A 56 14.60 -7.05 -1.92
CA SER A 56 14.11 -6.23 -3.02
C SER A 56 12.60 -6.05 -2.98
N VAL A 57 11.84 -7.10 -2.62
CA VAL A 57 10.38 -7.03 -2.44
C VAL A 57 10.01 -6.03 -1.34
N LEU A 58 10.67 -6.09 -0.18
CA LEU A 58 10.42 -5.17 0.93
C LEU A 58 10.71 -3.71 0.54
N ARG A 59 11.86 -3.45 -0.12
CA ARG A 59 12.22 -2.11 -0.59
C ARG A 59 11.22 -1.58 -1.63
N LYS A 60 10.78 -2.44 -2.55
CA LYS A 60 9.78 -2.08 -3.57
C LYS A 60 8.45 -1.71 -2.91
N TYR A 61 7.98 -2.51 -1.97
CA TYR A 61 6.74 -2.22 -1.24
C TYR A 61 6.83 -0.91 -0.45
N LEU A 62 7.93 -0.69 0.27
CA LEU A 62 8.17 0.54 1.01
C LEU A 62 8.16 1.78 0.08
N GLY A 63 8.81 1.70 -1.07
CA GLY A 63 8.78 2.79 -2.06
C GLY A 63 7.38 3.10 -2.57
N GLN A 64 6.57 2.07 -2.85
CA GLN A 64 5.18 2.26 -3.28
C GLN A 64 4.30 2.86 -2.17
N LEU A 65 4.55 2.53 -0.90
CA LEU A 65 3.86 3.18 0.22
C LEU A 65 4.16 4.68 0.27
N HIS A 66 5.42 5.09 0.08
CA HIS A 66 5.77 6.50 0.00
C HIS A 66 5.10 7.22 -1.18
N TYR A 67 5.01 6.56 -2.35
CA TYR A 67 4.28 7.10 -3.49
C TYR A 67 2.77 7.22 -3.25
N LEU A 68 2.16 6.26 -2.55
CA LEU A 68 0.76 6.38 -2.17
C LEU A 68 0.57 7.56 -1.20
N GLN A 69 1.38 7.63 -0.15
CA GLN A 69 1.30 8.68 0.87
C GLN A 69 1.48 10.09 0.30
N SER A 70 2.32 10.26 -0.73
CA SER A 70 2.52 11.57 -1.37
C SER A 70 1.33 12.05 -2.19
N ARG A 71 0.35 11.19 -2.47
CA ARG A 71 -0.84 11.48 -3.29
C ARG A 71 -2.13 11.41 -2.48
N VAL A 72 -2.22 10.43 -1.58
CA VAL A 72 -3.35 10.20 -0.70
C VAL A 72 -2.86 10.34 0.74
N PRO A 73 -3.26 11.39 1.46
CA PRO A 73 -2.78 11.67 2.81
C PRO A 73 -3.40 10.69 3.81
N MET A 74 -2.72 9.58 4.07
CA MET A 74 -3.14 8.51 4.99
C MET A 74 -2.38 8.53 6.34
N GLY A 75 -1.69 9.63 6.66
CA GLY A 75 -0.96 9.79 7.91
C GLY A 75 -1.87 10.08 9.10
N SER A 76 -1.32 9.98 10.31
CA SER A 76 -2.05 10.27 11.55
C SER A 76 -2.67 11.68 11.52
N GLY A 77 -4.00 11.75 11.69
CA GLY A 77 -4.76 13.00 11.67
C GLY A 77 -5.05 13.57 10.28
N GLN A 78 -4.68 12.86 9.20
CA GLN A 78 -5.05 13.23 7.85
C GLN A 78 -6.35 12.51 7.45
N GLU A 79 -7.32 13.27 6.93
CA GLU A 79 -8.54 12.67 6.36
C GLU A 79 -8.27 12.13 4.96
N ALA A 80 -8.24 10.79 4.83
CA ALA A 80 -8.40 10.08 3.55
C ALA A 80 -9.90 9.82 3.27
#